data_AF-F8UC37-F1
#
_entry.id   AF-F8UC37-F1
#
_cell.length_a   1.000
_cell.length_b   1.000
_cell.length_c   1.000
_cell.angle_alpha   90.00
_cell.angle_beta   90.00
_cell.angle_gamma   90.00
#
_symmetry.space_group_name_H-M   'P 1'
#
loop_
_entity.id
_entity.type
_entity.pdbx_description
1 polymer ?
#
loop_
_entity_poly.entity_id
_entity_poly.type
_entity_poly.pdbx_seq_one_letter_code
_entity_poly.pdbx_strand_id
1 'polypeptide(L)'
;GPNLKSLTRKYAPDIDGVLAWADEARTKLGSLDVSEEALTALAAEVDIAAERVQEAAGKLSAARKKAAGKLASAVSAELGGLAMGKAKLEVEVRPVPAGPQDSAPLLVGGKELHAGSSGVDEVEFRLSAHSGAQSLPLSKSASGGELSRVCSRLRWCSPAR
;
A
#
# COMPACT_ATOMS: atom_id res chain seq x y z
N GLY A 1 -43.63 -41.31 2.23
CA GLY A 1 -42.79 -41.15 3.43
C GLY A 1 -41.52 -41.97 3.26
N PRO A 2 -40.33 -41.44 3.57
CA PRO A 2 -39.09 -42.20 3.44
C PRO A 2 -39.13 -43.44 4.35
N ASN A 3 -38.73 -44.59 3.82
CA ASN A 3 -38.82 -45.88 4.51
C ASN A 3 -37.69 -45.99 5.55
N LEU A 4 -38.02 -46.22 6.82
CA LEU A 4 -37.06 -46.32 7.93
C LEU A 4 -35.91 -47.31 7.66
N LYS A 5 -36.17 -48.41 6.94
CA LYS A 5 -35.14 -49.40 6.55
C LYS A 5 -34.08 -48.85 5.58
N SER A 6 -34.43 -47.85 4.78
CA SER A 6 -33.50 -47.22 3.84
C SER A 6 -32.52 -46.28 4.53
N LEU A 7 -32.94 -45.65 5.63
CA LEU A 7 -32.10 -44.75 6.41
C LEU A 7 -31.08 -45.52 7.25
N THR A 8 -31.50 -46.63 7.87
CA THR A 8 -30.55 -47.49 8.60
C THR A 8 -29.51 -48.12 7.67
N ARG A 9 -29.91 -48.58 6.47
CA ARG A 9 -28.94 -49.11 5.50
C ARG A 9 -27.88 -48.09 5.07
N LYS A 10 -28.19 -46.80 5.08
CA LYS A 10 -27.34 -45.74 4.52
C LYS A 10 -26.49 -45.03 5.57
N TYR A 11 -26.97 -44.93 6.80
CA TYR A 11 -26.38 -44.03 7.81
C TYR A 11 -25.98 -44.74 9.11
N ALA A 12 -26.72 -45.77 9.57
CA ALA A 12 -26.34 -46.55 10.75
C ALA A 12 -27.18 -47.84 10.90
N PRO A 13 -26.65 -48.90 11.52
CA PRO A 13 -27.31 -50.22 11.57
C PRO A 13 -28.69 -50.24 12.26
N ASP A 14 -29.00 -49.27 13.12
CA ASP A 14 -30.28 -49.13 13.82
C ASP A 14 -30.76 -47.67 13.86
N ILE A 15 -31.97 -47.47 14.40
CA ILE A 15 -32.64 -46.16 14.44
C ILE A 15 -31.87 -45.19 15.34
N ASP A 16 -31.35 -45.66 16.48
CA ASP A 16 -30.60 -44.83 17.42
C ASP A 16 -29.30 -44.31 16.79
N GLY A 17 -28.60 -45.15 16.03
CA GLY A 17 -27.43 -44.76 15.25
C GLY A 17 -27.76 -43.76 14.14
N VAL A 18 -28.92 -43.88 13.49
CA VAL A 18 -29.35 -42.91 12.46
C VAL A 18 -29.63 -41.54 13.09
N LEU A 19 -30.20 -41.51 14.30
CA LEU A 19 -30.42 -40.26 15.05
C LEU A 19 -29.10 -39.64 15.51
N ALA A 20 -28.18 -40.45 16.04
CA ALA A 20 -26.84 -40.00 16.42
C ALA A 20 -26.06 -39.44 15.22
N TRP A 21 -26.14 -40.10 14.06
CA TRP A 21 -25.55 -39.61 12.82
C TRP A 21 -26.19 -38.29 12.37
N ALA A 22 -27.51 -38.14 12.49
CA ALA A 22 -28.19 -36.90 12.13
C ALA A 22 -27.78 -35.74 13.05
N ASP A 23 -27.59 -35.98 14.35
CA ASP A 23 -27.13 -34.97 15.30
C ASP A 23 -25.67 -34.59 15.09
N GLU A 24 -24.80 -35.57 14.77
CA GLU A 24 -23.42 -35.31 14.37
C GLU A 24 -23.37 -34.50 13.07
N ALA A 25 -24.18 -34.86 12.07
CA ALA A 25 -24.27 -34.14 10.80
C ALA A 25 -24.78 -32.71 10.99
N ARG A 26 -25.78 -32.46 11.85
CA ARG A 26 -26.24 -31.11 12.20
C ARG A 26 -25.18 -30.29 12.92
N THR A 27 -24.47 -30.90 13.85
CA THR A 27 -23.37 -30.25 14.57
C THR A 27 -22.25 -29.87 13.61
N LYS A 28 -21.88 -30.80 12.71
CA LYS A 28 -20.87 -30.56 11.67
C LYS A 28 -21.33 -29.50 10.67
N LEU A 29 -22.60 -29.51 10.26
CA LEU A 29 -23.19 -28.48 9.40
C LEU A 29 -23.13 -27.10 10.08
N GLY A 30 -23.55 -27.01 11.34
CA GLY A 30 -23.50 -25.76 12.12
C GLY A 30 -22.06 -25.26 12.37
N SER A 31 -21.06 -26.16 12.40
CA SER A 31 -19.65 -25.77 12.48
C SER A 31 -19.04 -25.31 11.15
N LEU A 32 -19.64 -25.70 10.03
CA LEU A 32 -19.22 -25.34 8.67
C LEU A 32 -19.92 -24.08 8.15
N ASP A 33 -20.99 -23.67 8.81
CA ASP A 33 -21.70 -22.43 8.55
C ASP A 33 -20.90 -21.27 9.17
N VAL A 34 -19.86 -20.80 8.45
CA VAL A 34 -19.40 -19.41 8.63
C VAL A 34 -20.59 -18.57 8.23
N SER A 35 -21.39 -18.20 9.24
CA SER A 35 -22.70 -17.64 9.00
C SER A 35 -22.59 -16.43 8.07
N GLU A 36 -23.55 -16.25 7.15
CA GLU A 36 -23.53 -15.14 6.21
C GLU A 36 -23.35 -13.78 6.93
N GLU A 37 -23.80 -13.70 8.19
CA GLU A 37 -23.58 -12.58 9.09
C GLU A 37 -22.10 -12.36 9.43
N ALA A 38 -21.32 -13.42 9.67
CA ALA A 38 -19.88 -13.33 9.94
C ALA A 38 -19.11 -12.84 8.70
N LEU A 39 -19.46 -13.33 7.51
CA LEU A 39 -18.88 -12.84 6.25
C LEU A 39 -19.24 -11.37 6.02
N THR A 40 -20.48 -11.00 6.26
CA THR A 40 -20.97 -9.61 6.13
C THR A 40 -20.24 -8.68 7.11
N ALA A 41 -20.07 -9.11 8.37
CA ALA A 41 -19.33 -8.35 9.38
C ALA A 41 -17.86 -8.16 8.97
N LEU A 42 -17.21 -9.23 8.47
CA LEU A 42 -15.81 -9.16 8.02
C LEU A 42 -15.66 -8.25 6.80
N ALA A 43 -16.60 -8.29 5.85
CA ALA A 43 -16.60 -7.38 4.70
C ALA A 43 -16.70 -5.92 5.14
N ALA A 44 -17.58 -5.62 6.11
CA ALA A 44 -17.70 -4.28 6.68
C ALA A 44 -16.40 -3.83 7.39
N GLU A 45 -15.73 -4.73 8.11
CA GLU A 45 -14.42 -4.42 8.71
C GLU A 45 -13.34 -4.12 7.66
N VAL A 46 -13.34 -4.85 6.53
CA VAL A 46 -12.44 -4.60 5.40
C VAL A 46 -12.69 -3.23 4.79
N ASP A 47 -13.96 -2.85 4.57
CA ASP A 47 -14.32 -1.54 4.03
C ASP A 47 -13.88 -0.40 4.95
N ILE A 48 -14.13 -0.52 6.26
CA ILE A 48 -13.69 0.46 7.27
C ILE A 48 -12.16 0.57 7.29
N ALA A 49 -11.45 -0.57 7.21
CA ALA A 49 -10.00 -0.56 7.15
C ALA A 49 -9.50 0.12 5.86
N ALA A 50 -10.12 -0.13 4.71
CA ALA A 50 -9.78 0.49 3.44
C ALA A 50 -9.96 2.02 3.48
N GLU A 51 -11.05 2.53 4.06
CA GLU A 51 -11.28 3.97 4.25
C GLU A 51 -10.17 4.62 5.09
N ARG A 52 -9.75 3.96 6.17
CA ARG A 52 -8.65 4.45 7.03
C ARG A 52 -7.32 4.48 6.28
N VAL A 53 -7.04 3.46 5.46
CA VAL A 53 -5.83 3.43 4.63
C VAL A 53 -5.90 4.53 3.56
N GLN A 54 -7.06 4.76 2.94
CA GLN A 54 -7.27 5.83 1.96
C GLN A 54 -7.00 7.21 2.57
N GLU A 55 -7.54 7.48 3.76
CA GLU A 55 -7.30 8.75 4.45
C GLU A 55 -5.82 8.93 4.82
N ALA A 56 -5.20 7.88 5.37
CA ALA A 56 -3.79 7.87 5.73
C ALA A 56 -2.88 8.07 4.50
N ALA A 57 -3.18 7.40 3.39
CA ALA A 57 -2.47 7.54 2.12
C ALA A 57 -2.54 8.97 1.61
N GLY A 58 -3.74 9.58 1.58
CA GLY A 58 -3.90 10.98 1.17
C GLY A 58 -3.10 11.95 2.04
N LYS A 59 -3.13 11.77 3.37
CA LYS A 59 -2.33 12.57 4.32
C LYS A 59 -0.83 12.39 4.08
N LEU A 60 -0.37 11.15 3.89
CA LEU A 60 1.03 10.83 3.63
C LEU A 60 1.52 11.46 2.32
N SER A 61 0.75 11.36 1.23
CA SER A 61 1.08 11.98 -0.06
C SER A 61 1.20 13.50 0.05
N ALA A 62 0.28 14.15 0.77
CA ALA A 62 0.33 15.59 1.01
C ALA A 62 1.58 15.98 1.84
N ALA A 63 1.88 15.22 2.90
CA ALA A 63 3.06 15.44 3.72
C ALA A 63 4.37 15.26 2.91
N ARG A 64 4.43 14.24 2.05
CA ARG A 64 5.56 14.00 1.14
C ARG A 64 5.78 15.14 0.18
N LYS A 65 4.74 15.63 -0.50
CA LYS A 65 4.85 16.77 -1.43
C LYS A 65 5.35 18.03 -0.72
N LYS A 66 4.86 18.30 0.49
CA LYS A 66 5.33 19.42 1.31
C LYS A 66 6.79 19.27 1.72
N ALA A 67 7.20 18.09 2.16
CA ALA A 67 8.58 17.80 2.55
C ALA A 67 9.54 17.85 1.34
N ALA A 68 9.11 17.30 0.21
CA ALA A 68 9.82 17.32 -1.06
C ALA A 68 10.15 18.75 -1.51
N GLY A 69 9.15 19.65 -1.51
CA GLY A 69 9.37 21.05 -1.86
C GLY A 69 10.35 21.76 -0.90
N LYS A 70 10.21 21.53 0.41
CA LYS A 70 11.14 22.08 1.41
C LYS A 70 12.57 21.59 1.22
N LEU A 71 12.75 20.28 1.04
CA LEU A 71 14.05 19.66 0.85
C LEU A 71 14.72 20.11 -0.45
N ALA A 72 13.96 20.12 -1.55
CA ALA A 72 14.42 20.60 -2.85
C ALA A 72 14.93 22.05 -2.77
N SER A 73 14.17 22.93 -2.10
CA SER A 73 14.54 24.34 -1.92
C SER A 73 15.80 24.49 -1.06
N ALA A 74 15.86 23.81 0.10
CA ALA A 74 16.99 23.89 1.01
C ALA A 74 18.28 23.39 0.34
N VAL A 75 18.26 22.23 -0.31
CA VAL A 75 19.45 21.68 -0.99
C VAL A 75 19.85 22.53 -2.18
N SER A 76 18.90 23.05 -2.97
CA SER A 76 19.22 23.89 -4.12
C SER A 76 19.88 25.21 -3.71
N ALA A 77 19.46 25.82 -2.59
CA ALA A 77 20.12 27.02 -2.05
C ALA A 77 21.58 26.74 -1.70
N GLU A 78 21.84 25.56 -1.13
CA GLU A 78 23.18 25.14 -0.74
C GLU A 78 24.08 24.77 -1.91
N LEU A 79 23.53 24.18 -2.97
CA LEU A 79 24.25 23.98 -4.24
C LEU A 79 24.64 25.33 -4.87
N GLY A 80 23.77 26.34 -4.70
CA GLY A 80 24.03 27.73 -5.07
C GLY A 80 25.35 28.27 -4.53
N GLY A 81 25.63 28.00 -3.24
CA GLY A 81 26.82 28.48 -2.53
C GLY A 81 28.14 27.77 -2.89
N LEU A 82 28.10 26.67 -3.65
CA LEU A 82 29.27 25.82 -3.95
C LEU A 82 29.83 26.05 -5.37
N ALA A 83 29.61 27.22 -5.97
CA ALA A 83 29.93 27.52 -7.37
C ALA A 83 29.22 26.60 -8.40
N MET A 84 28.29 25.74 -7.96
CA MET A 84 27.32 25.02 -8.79
C MET A 84 26.03 25.84 -8.93
N GLY A 85 26.16 27.16 -9.09
CA GLY A 85 25.12 28.17 -8.87
C GLY A 85 23.81 28.00 -9.65
N LYS A 86 23.80 27.15 -10.67
CA LYS A 86 22.65 26.89 -11.53
C LYS A 86 22.04 25.50 -11.33
N ALA A 87 22.66 24.65 -10.51
CA ALA A 87 22.17 23.31 -10.24
C ALA A 87 20.95 23.36 -9.29
N LYS A 88 19.97 22.49 -9.53
CA LYS A 88 18.74 22.41 -8.73
C LYS A 88 18.42 20.97 -8.42
N LEU A 89 18.13 20.70 -7.15
CA LEU A 89 17.53 19.45 -6.71
C LEU A 89 16.01 19.55 -6.88
N GLU A 90 15.42 18.53 -7.46
CA GLU A 90 13.99 18.31 -7.52
C GLU A 90 13.67 17.00 -6.81
N VAL A 91 12.59 16.97 -6.04
CA VAL A 91 12.08 15.75 -5.41
C VAL A 91 10.68 15.55 -5.93
N GLU A 92 10.52 14.58 -6.81
CA GLU A 92 9.27 14.28 -7.48
C GLU A 92 8.49 13.24 -6.67
N VAL A 93 7.21 13.52 -6.42
CA VAL A 93 6.30 12.62 -5.70
C VAL A 93 5.15 12.29 -6.64
N ARG A 94 5.16 11.09 -7.20
CA ARG A 94 4.19 10.63 -8.21
C ARG A 94 3.29 9.56 -7.61
N PRO A 95 1.96 9.72 -7.67
CA PRO A 95 1.04 8.63 -7.38
C PRO A 95 1.30 7.44 -8.31
N VAL A 96 1.26 6.23 -7.80
CA VAL A 96 1.43 4.99 -8.58
C VAL A 96 0.05 4.47 -9.00
N PRO A 97 -0.33 4.54 -10.28
CA PRO A 97 -1.63 4.02 -10.73
C PRO A 97 -1.73 2.51 -10.49
N ALA A 98 -2.90 2.05 -10.07
CA ALA A 98 -3.18 0.62 -9.99
C ALA A 98 -3.27 0.04 -11.41
N GLY A 99 -2.67 -1.15 -11.61
CA GLY A 99 -2.82 -1.90 -12.86
C GLY A 99 -4.09 -2.78 -12.89
N PRO A 100 -4.45 -3.37 -14.05
CA PRO A 100 -5.61 -4.25 -14.16
C PRO A 100 -5.58 -5.50 -13.27
N GLN A 101 -4.40 -5.90 -12.80
CA GLN A 101 -4.17 -7.04 -11.90
C GLN A 101 -3.40 -6.62 -10.66
N ASP A 102 -3.67 -5.39 -10.18
CA ASP A 102 -3.04 -4.87 -8.98
C ASP A 102 -3.39 -5.72 -7.76
N SER A 103 -2.40 -5.99 -6.92
CA SER A 103 -2.59 -6.79 -5.71
C SER A 103 -3.26 -6.02 -4.57
N ALA A 104 -3.26 -4.69 -4.62
CA ALA A 104 -3.79 -3.82 -3.58
C ALA A 104 -4.28 -2.48 -4.18
N PRO A 105 -5.31 -2.48 -5.05
CA PRO A 105 -5.87 -1.25 -5.58
C PRO A 105 -6.62 -0.48 -4.48
N LEU A 106 -6.42 0.83 -4.42
CA LEU A 106 -7.09 1.71 -3.47
C LEU A 106 -7.52 3.01 -4.14
N LEU A 107 -8.77 3.41 -3.94
CA LEU A 107 -9.30 4.66 -4.46
C LEU A 107 -8.87 5.82 -3.56
N VAL A 108 -7.96 6.68 -4.02
CA VAL A 108 -7.48 7.85 -3.26
C VAL A 108 -7.69 9.12 -4.08
N GLY A 109 -8.51 10.04 -3.57
CA GLY A 109 -8.80 11.31 -4.26
C GLY A 109 -9.42 11.12 -5.65
N GLY A 110 -10.23 10.07 -5.82
CA GLY A 110 -10.90 9.75 -7.09
C GLY A 110 -10.03 9.04 -8.13
N LYS A 111 -8.85 8.52 -7.73
CA LYS A 111 -7.96 7.75 -8.60
C LYS A 111 -7.66 6.39 -7.97
N GLU A 112 -7.69 5.33 -8.75
CA GLU A 112 -7.22 4.02 -8.31
C GLU A 112 -5.69 3.97 -8.35
N LEU A 113 -5.09 3.75 -7.18
CA LEU A 113 -3.65 3.72 -6.98
C LEU A 113 -3.22 2.40 -6.34
N HIS A 114 -2.00 1.98 -6.60
CA HIS A 114 -1.38 0.84 -5.91
C HIS A 114 -1.05 1.22 -4.46
N ALA A 115 -1.64 0.54 -3.48
CA ALA A 115 -1.37 0.73 -2.06
C ALA A 115 -0.27 -0.23 -1.57
N GLY A 116 0.98 0.14 -1.85
CA GLY A 116 2.14 -0.61 -1.35
C GLY A 116 2.40 -0.38 0.14
N SER A 117 3.34 -1.13 0.72
CA SER A 117 3.76 -0.99 2.13
C SER A 117 4.30 0.40 2.48
N SER A 118 4.74 1.17 1.49
CA SER A 118 5.19 2.55 1.62
C SER A 118 4.11 3.58 1.24
N GLY A 119 2.86 3.19 1.04
CA GLY A 119 1.77 4.06 0.58
C GLY A 119 1.65 4.09 -0.94
N VAL A 120 1.04 5.15 -1.47
CA VAL A 120 0.55 5.23 -2.85
C VAL A 120 1.42 6.06 -3.80
N ASP A 121 2.56 6.57 -3.33
CA ASP A 121 3.46 7.39 -4.13
C ASP A 121 4.83 6.73 -4.33
N GLU A 122 5.38 6.91 -5.52
CA GLU A 122 6.80 6.81 -5.81
C GLU A 122 7.47 8.17 -5.56
N VAL A 123 8.62 8.15 -4.88
CA VAL A 123 9.42 9.34 -4.60
C VAL A 123 10.76 9.23 -5.32
N GLU A 124 11.07 10.18 -6.19
CA GLU A 124 12.30 10.19 -6.99
C GLU A 124 13.07 11.50 -6.78
N PHE A 125 14.36 11.38 -6.49
CA PHE A 125 15.27 12.51 -6.38
C PHE A 125 15.94 12.75 -7.73
N ARG A 126 15.85 13.99 -8.22
CA ARG A 126 16.35 14.39 -9.54
C ARG A 126 17.21 15.64 -9.42
N LEU A 127 18.16 15.78 -10.32
CA LEU A 127 19.09 16.91 -10.36
C LEU A 127 19.17 17.47 -11.77
N SER A 128 19.03 18.78 -11.89
CA SER A 128 19.41 19.55 -13.07
C SER A 128 20.76 20.22 -12.79
N ALA A 129 21.75 20.00 -13.66
CA ALA A 129 23.09 20.57 -13.48
C ALA A 129 23.16 22.10 -13.69
N HIS A 130 22.28 22.64 -14.54
CA HIS A 130 22.14 24.08 -14.76
C HIS A 130 20.70 24.46 -15.17
N SER A 131 20.41 25.75 -15.21
CA SER A 131 19.12 26.27 -15.71
C SER A 131 18.87 25.79 -17.14
N GLY A 132 17.72 25.17 -17.38
CA GLY A 132 17.35 24.60 -18.68
C GLY A 132 17.92 23.20 -18.97
N ALA A 133 18.78 22.66 -18.11
CA ALA A 133 19.21 21.26 -18.22
C ALA A 133 18.05 20.32 -17.88
N GLN A 134 17.97 19.20 -18.58
CA GLN A 134 17.04 18.13 -18.25
C GLN A 134 17.29 17.67 -16.80
N SER A 135 16.22 17.65 -16.00
CA SER A 135 16.24 17.05 -14.67
C SER A 135 16.38 15.55 -14.84
N LEU A 136 17.42 14.95 -14.28
CA LEU A 136 17.69 13.52 -14.40
C LEU A 136 17.70 12.86 -13.02
N PRO A 137 17.30 11.58 -12.90
CA PRO A 137 17.44 10.85 -11.65
C PRO A 137 18.86 10.96 -11.12
N LEU A 138 19.04 11.10 -9.80
CA LEU A 138 20.37 11.29 -9.20
C LEU A 138 21.39 10.24 -9.66
N SER A 139 20.96 8.99 -9.81
CA SER A 139 21.79 7.88 -10.29
C SER A 139 22.35 8.06 -11.70
N LYS A 140 21.73 8.91 -12.53
CA LYS A 140 22.11 9.19 -13.92
C LYS A 140 22.73 10.58 -14.11
N SER A 141 22.61 11.47 -13.12
CA SER A 141 22.90 12.90 -13.29
C SER A 141 24.26 13.34 -12.75
N ALA A 142 24.97 12.52 -11.98
CA ALA A 142 26.19 12.93 -11.29
C ALA A 142 27.26 11.82 -11.31
N SER A 143 28.52 12.21 -11.47
CA SER A 143 29.67 11.30 -11.31
C SER A 143 29.80 10.86 -9.85
N GLY A 144 30.52 9.76 -9.55
CA GLY A 144 30.62 9.21 -8.19
C GLY A 144 31.10 10.21 -7.12
N GLY A 145 31.94 11.17 -7.51
CA GLY A 145 32.41 12.26 -6.64
C GLY A 145 31.37 13.36 -6.41
N GLU A 146 30.55 13.68 -7.42
CA GLU A 146 29.47 14.67 -7.32
C GLU A 146 28.28 14.12 -6.55
N LEU A 147 27.93 12.85 -6.76
CA LEU A 147 26.95 12.11 -5.96
C LEU A 147 27.31 12.13 -4.49
N SER A 148 28.59 11.92 -4.14
CA SER A 148 29.04 11.97 -2.75
C SER A 148 28.86 13.35 -2.12
N ARG A 149 29.05 14.44 -2.89
CA ARG A 149 28.82 15.82 -2.42
C ARG A 149 27.33 16.11 -2.23
N VAL A 150 26.49 15.69 -3.17
CA VAL A 150 25.02 15.83 -3.07
C VAL A 150 24.47 15.00 -1.92
N CYS A 151 24.85 13.72 -1.80
CA CYS A 151 24.46 12.84 -0.71
C CYS A 151 24.92 13.37 0.66
N SER A 152 26.11 13.97 0.72
CA SER A 152 26.55 14.64 1.94
C SER A 152 25.58 15.78 2.31
N ARG A 153 25.22 16.66 1.37
CA ARG A 153 24.28 17.76 1.65
C ARG A 153 22.88 17.27 2.06
N LEU A 154 22.39 16.19 1.45
CA LEU A 154 21.14 15.55 1.88
C LEU A 154 21.23 15.08 3.34
N ARG A 155 22.37 14.51 3.76
CA ARG A 155 22.61 14.10 5.14
C ARG A 155 22.65 15.29 6.12
N TRP A 156 23.26 16.42 5.74
CA TRP A 156 23.36 17.62 6.58
C TRP A 156 22.08 18.49 6.62
N CYS A 157 21.14 18.28 5.69
CA CYS A 157 19.85 19.00 5.67
C CYS A 157 18.76 18.33 6.54
N SER A 158 19.05 17.22 7.23
CA SER A 158 18.18 16.77 8.31
C SER A 158 18.27 17.80 9.44
N PRO A 159 17.14 18.37 9.94
CA PRO A 159 17.21 19.17 11.16
C PRO A 159 17.88 18.30 12.23
N ALA A 160 18.99 18.79 12.78
CA ALA A 160 19.55 18.24 13.99
C ALA A 160 18.42 18.26 15.03
N ARG A 161 18.12 17.08 15.58
CA ARG A 161 17.25 16.98 16.75
C ARG A 161 17.93 17.63 17.95
#